data_AF-A0A371E2M0-F1
#
_entry.id   AF-A0A371E2M0-F1
#
_cell.length_a   1.000
_cell.length_b   1.000
_cell.length_c   1.000
_cell.angle_alpha   90.00
_cell.angle_beta   90.00
_cell.angle_gamma   90.00
#
_symmetry.space_group_name_H-M   'P 1'
#
loop_
_entity.id
_entity.type
_entity.pdbx_description
1 polymer ?
#
loop_
_entity_poly.entity_id
_entity_poly.type
_entity_poly.pdbx_seq_one_letter_code
_entity_poly.pdbx_strand_id
1 'polypeptide(L)'
;MYAMFVCKGGYGTLEELLEVITWAQLGIHDKPVGLLNVDGYYNSLLSFIDKAVEEGFISPKARHIIVSAPSTKELVKKMEEYFPQHERVASKLSWETEQIDYSSNCDISSVNYKTDFNLAVKPNYSANI
;
A
#
# COMPACT_ATOMS: atom_id res chain seq x y z
N MET A 1 -6.27 -22.46 6.16
CA MET A 1 -5.04 -21.83 6.64
C MET A 1 -4.12 -21.67 5.45
N TYR A 2 -3.96 -20.45 4.91
CA TYR A 2 -3.02 -20.20 3.80
C TYR A 2 -2.12 -19.06 4.22
N ALA A 3 -1.00 -19.40 4.85
CA ALA A 3 0.02 -18.44 5.20
C ALA A 3 1.21 -18.69 4.26
N MET A 4 1.80 -17.62 3.71
CA MET A 4 2.91 -17.78 2.78
C MET A 4 4.21 -17.97 3.56
N PHE A 5 4.95 -19.01 3.20
CA PHE A 5 6.26 -19.33 3.76
C PHE A 5 7.33 -19.04 2.72
N VAL A 6 8.28 -18.19 3.08
CA VAL A 6 9.38 -17.83 2.19
C VAL A 6 10.69 -18.39 2.75
N CYS A 7 11.35 -19.19 1.94
CA CYS A 7 12.68 -19.76 2.17
C CYS A 7 13.74 -19.00 1.35
N LYS A 8 15.02 -19.13 1.74
CA LYS A 8 16.17 -18.53 1.02
C LYS A 8 15.99 -18.63 -0.50
N GLY A 9 16.02 -17.48 -1.18
CA GLY A 9 15.74 -17.40 -2.61
C GLY A 9 16.23 -16.08 -3.22
N GLY A 10 16.31 -16.03 -4.54
CA GLY A 10 16.78 -14.87 -5.30
C GLY A 10 15.68 -13.85 -5.61
N TYR A 11 15.84 -13.11 -6.71
CA TYR A 11 14.92 -12.03 -7.09
C TYR A 11 13.46 -12.45 -7.23
N GLY A 12 13.17 -13.62 -7.83
CA GLY A 12 11.79 -14.08 -7.98
C GLY A 12 11.09 -14.27 -6.63
N THR A 13 11.77 -14.93 -5.68
CA THR A 13 11.26 -15.12 -4.32
C THR A 13 11.07 -13.79 -3.57
N LEU A 14 11.93 -12.81 -3.82
CA LEU A 14 11.81 -11.49 -3.21
C LEU A 14 10.63 -10.70 -3.78
N GLU A 15 10.41 -10.79 -5.09
CA GLU A 15 9.29 -10.14 -5.77
C GLU A 15 7.95 -10.70 -5.28
N GLU A 16 7.79 -12.03 -5.25
CA GLU A 16 6.60 -12.69 -4.68
C GLU A 16 6.37 -12.30 -3.22
N LEU A 17 7.44 -12.24 -2.42
CA LEU A 17 7.37 -11.82 -1.02
C LEU A 17 6.81 -10.40 -0.88
N LEU A 18 7.31 -9.45 -1.68
CA LEU A 18 6.90 -8.05 -1.63
C LEU A 18 5.46 -7.85 -2.15
N GLU A 19 5.03 -8.63 -3.13
CA GLU A 19 3.65 -8.62 -3.62
C GLU A 19 2.66 -8.96 -2.51
N VAL A 20 2.90 -10.07 -1.79
CA VAL A 20 1.99 -10.51 -0.73
C VAL A 20 2.03 -9.59 0.49
N ILE A 21 3.18 -9.00 0.83
CA ILE A 21 3.26 -7.95 1.86
C ILE A 21 2.37 -6.76 1.47
N THR A 22 2.38 -6.37 0.19
CA THR A 22 1.58 -5.26 -0.32
C THR A 22 0.08 -5.59 -0.26
N TRP A 23 -0.34 -6.80 -0.62
CA TRP A 23 -1.74 -7.22 -0.50
C TRP A 23 -2.23 -7.26 0.95
N ALA A 24 -1.38 -7.71 1.88
CA ALA A 24 -1.66 -7.62 3.30
C ALA A 24 -1.83 -6.15 3.71
N GLN A 25 -0.92 -5.26 3.31
CA GLN A 25 -0.98 -3.83 3.63
C GLN A 25 -2.25 -3.14 3.09
N LEU A 26 -2.74 -3.53 1.92
CA LEU A 26 -4.00 -3.02 1.35
C LEU A 26 -5.25 -3.55 2.08
N GLY A 27 -5.09 -4.54 2.96
CA GLY A 27 -6.18 -5.17 3.68
C GLY A 27 -6.97 -6.19 2.83
N ILE A 28 -6.37 -6.70 1.75
CA ILE A 28 -6.97 -7.77 0.93
C ILE A 28 -6.99 -9.09 1.72
N HIS A 29 -6.01 -9.29 2.61
CA HIS A 29 -6.02 -10.36 3.58
C HIS A 29 -5.41 -9.95 4.93
N ASP A 30 -5.83 -10.63 5.99
CA ASP A 30 -5.38 -10.40 7.36
C ASP A 30 -4.34 -11.43 7.84
N LYS A 31 -3.76 -12.18 6.91
CA LYS A 31 -2.84 -13.29 7.21
C LYS A 31 -1.39 -12.80 7.29
N PRO A 32 -0.58 -13.34 8.22
CA PRO A 32 0.83 -12.99 8.33
C PRO A 32 1.63 -13.60 7.17
N VAL A 33 2.75 -12.94 6.84
CA VAL A 33 3.75 -13.43 5.90
C VAL A 33 4.92 -14.01 6.69
N GLY A 34 5.12 -15.32 6.58
CA GLY A 34 6.15 -16.06 7.31
C GLY A 34 7.47 -16.07 6.56
N LEU A 35 8.53 -15.53 7.19
CA LEU A 35 9.86 -15.45 6.61
C LEU A 35 10.84 -16.34 7.40
N LEU A 36 11.29 -17.43 6.78
CA LEU A 36 12.26 -18.34 7.41
C LEU A 36 13.68 -17.78 7.25
N ASN A 37 14.17 -17.16 8.32
CA ASN A 37 15.44 -16.45 8.34
C ASN A 37 16.61 -17.32 8.82
N VAL A 38 16.93 -18.37 8.06
CA VAL A 38 18.04 -19.28 8.38
C VAL A 38 19.39 -18.55 8.23
N ASP A 39 20.24 -18.63 9.23
CA ASP A 39 21.58 -17.98 9.30
C ASP A 39 21.56 -16.46 9.09
N GLY A 40 20.41 -15.81 9.29
CA GLY A 40 20.30 -14.36 9.11
C GLY A 40 20.29 -13.91 7.64
N TYR A 41 19.97 -14.79 6.70
CA TYR A 41 19.91 -14.46 5.25
C TYR A 41 19.08 -13.21 4.93
N TYR A 42 17.96 -13.01 5.62
CA TYR A 42 17.06 -11.87 5.42
C TYR A 42 17.32 -10.70 6.36
N ASN A 43 18.40 -10.70 7.15
CA ASN A 43 18.69 -9.61 8.09
C ASN A 43 18.76 -8.25 7.40
N SER A 44 19.50 -8.15 6.28
CA SER A 44 19.62 -6.90 5.53
C SER A 44 18.28 -6.40 4.98
N LEU A 45 17.41 -7.32 4.53
CA LEU A 45 16.07 -6.97 4.07
C LEU A 45 15.20 -6.47 5.23
N LEU A 46 15.22 -7.17 6.36
CA LEU A 46 14.47 -6.77 7.55
C LEU A 46 14.95 -5.39 8.05
N SER A 47 16.26 -5.15 8.10
CA SER A 47 16.82 -3.86 8.47
C SER A 47 16.46 -2.74 7.48
N PHE A 48 16.41 -3.04 6.18
CA PHE A 48 15.91 -2.07 5.19
C PHE A 48 14.44 -1.70 5.45
N ILE A 49 13.60 -2.68 5.76
CA ILE A 49 12.19 -2.46 6.08
C ILE A 49 12.06 -1.68 7.40
N ASP A 50 12.84 -2.02 8.42
CA ASP A 50 12.88 -1.28 9.69
C ASP A 50 13.25 0.20 9.45
N LYS A 51 14.25 0.45 8.59
CA LYS A 51 14.61 1.82 8.20
C LYS A 51 13.49 2.55 7.48
N ALA A 52 12.79 1.88 6.56
CA ALA A 52 11.64 2.46 5.87
C ALA A 52 10.48 2.78 6.85
N VAL A 53 10.36 2.06 7.96
CA VAL A 53 9.43 2.39 9.05
C VAL A 53 9.88 3.64 9.81
N GLU A 54 11.16 3.72 10.17
CA GLU A 54 11.73 4.90 10.84
C GLU A 54 11.56 6.18 10.02
N GLU A 55 11.79 6.10 8.71
CA GLU A 55 11.64 7.23 7.78
C GLU A 55 10.17 7.52 7.44
N GLY A 56 9.21 6.73 7.94
CA GLY A 56 7.77 6.96 7.76
C GLY A 56 7.18 6.50 6.42
N PHE A 57 7.95 5.80 5.58
CA PHE A 57 7.45 5.20 4.34
C PHE A 57 6.56 3.98 4.58
N ILE A 58 6.81 3.25 5.67
CA ILE A 58 6.03 2.07 6.07
C ILE A 58 5.42 2.34 7.45
N SER A 59 4.11 2.11 7.61
CA SER A 59 3.50 2.25 8.93
C SER A 59 4.02 1.18 9.90
N PRO A 60 4.20 1.48 11.20
CA PRO A 60 4.59 0.48 12.19
C PRO A 60 3.65 -0.74 12.22
N LYS A 61 2.36 -0.54 11.95
CA LYS A 61 1.37 -1.62 11.83
C LYS A 61 1.68 -2.55 10.66
N ALA A 62 2.03 -2.00 9.50
CA ALA A 62 2.39 -2.78 8.32
C ALA A 62 3.69 -3.57 8.53
N ARG A 63 4.61 -3.09 9.40
CA ARG A 63 5.83 -3.85 9.75
C ARG A 63 5.54 -5.20 10.39
N HIS A 64 4.45 -5.30 11.15
CA HIS A 64 4.03 -6.52 11.82
C HIS A 64 3.46 -7.58 10.88
N ILE A 65 3.17 -7.25 9.61
CA ILE A 65 2.73 -8.22 8.60
C ILE A 65 3.78 -9.33 8.42
N ILE A 66 5.07 -8.97 8.51
CA ILE A 66 6.19 -9.90 8.33
C ILE A 66 6.55 -10.51 9.69
N VAL A 67 6.38 -11.83 9.80
CA VAL A 67 6.79 -12.63 10.95
C VAL A 67 8.02 -13.42 10.55
N SER A 68 9.14 -13.21 11.22
CA SER A 68 10.38 -13.94 10.93
C SER A 68 10.83 -14.81 12.11
N ALA A 69 11.44 -15.94 11.77
CA ALA A 69 12.08 -16.85 12.73
C ALA A 69 13.20 -17.67 12.06
N PRO A 70 14.22 -18.12 12.81
CA PRO A 70 15.31 -18.93 12.28
C PRO A 70 14.94 -20.40 12.01
N SER A 71 13.82 -20.89 12.58
CA SER A 71 13.37 -22.26 12.42
C SER A 71 11.89 -22.34 12.07
N THR A 72 11.50 -23.36 11.30
CA THR A 72 10.11 -23.57 10.89
C THR A 72 9.18 -23.74 12.09
N LYS A 73 9.62 -24.46 13.12
CA LYS A 73 8.83 -24.69 14.34
C LYS A 73 8.51 -23.40 15.07
N GLU A 74 9.51 -22.52 15.21
CA GLU A 74 9.33 -21.21 15.83
C GLU A 74 8.46 -20.29 14.96
N LEU A 75 8.66 -20.35 13.64
CA LEU A 75 7.89 -19.56 12.68
C LEU A 75 6.39 -19.91 12.77
N VAL A 76 6.06 -21.20 12.71
CA VAL A 76 4.66 -21.67 12.80
C VAL A 76 4.04 -21.22 14.12
N LYS A 77 4.74 -21.37 15.24
CA LYS A 77 4.25 -20.91 16.55
C LYS A 77 3.94 -19.40 16.55
N LYS A 78 4.87 -18.58 16.05
CA LYS A 78 4.67 -17.12 15.96
C LYS A 78 3.51 -16.74 15.04
N MET A 79 3.26 -17.52 14.00
CA MET A 79 2.15 -17.29 13.07
C MET A 79 0.80 -17.73 13.65
N GLU A 80 0.76 -18.75 14.51
CA GLU A 80 -0.45 -19.14 15.26
C GLU A 80 -0.84 -18.09 16.31
N GLU A 81 0.16 -17.41 16.90
CA GLU A 81 -0.03 -16.32 17.86
C GLU A 81 -0.28 -14.96 17.19
N TYR A 82 -0.31 -14.90 15.85
CA TYR A 82 -0.45 -13.66 15.11
C TYR A 82 -1.88 -13.10 15.14
N PHE A 83 -1.99 -11.80 15.41
CA PHE A 83 -3.22 -11.04 15.25
C PHE A 83 -2.99 -9.87 14.29
N PRO A 84 -3.88 -9.64 13.31
CA PRO A 84 -3.73 -8.55 12.35
C PRO A 84 -3.83 -7.20 13.06
N GLN A 85 -2.84 -6.34 12.81
CA GLN A 85 -2.75 -5.00 13.43
C GLN A 85 -2.93 -3.86 12.42
N HIS A 86 -2.96 -4.17 11.12
CA HIS A 86 -3.13 -3.19 10.04
C HIS A 86 -4.61 -2.85 9.82
N GLU A 87 -4.86 -1.60 9.45
CA GLU A 87 -6.21 -1.12 9.13
C GLU A 87 -6.55 -1.49 7.68
N ARG A 88 -7.76 -1.99 7.42
CA ARG A 88 -8.21 -2.33 6.06
C ARG A 88 -8.38 -1.05 5.24
N VAL A 89 -7.36 -0.70 4.47
CA VAL A 89 -7.37 0.49 3.60
C VAL A 89 -8.44 0.34 2.52
N ALA A 90 -8.59 -0.85 1.94
CA ALA A 90 -9.58 -1.12 0.88
C ALA A 90 -11.04 -0.88 1.32
N SER A 91 -11.39 -1.12 2.60
CA SER A 91 -12.78 -0.92 3.07
C SER A 91 -13.20 0.54 3.20
N LYS A 92 -12.26 1.50 3.16
CA LYS A 92 -12.57 2.94 3.21
C LYS A 92 -12.88 3.55 1.85
N LEU A 93 -12.60 2.83 0.76
CA LEU A 93 -13.01 3.20 -0.59
C LEU A 93 -14.36 2.55 -0.91
N SER A 94 -15.40 3.00 -0.19
CA SER A 94 -16.76 2.91 -0.72
C SER A 94 -16.79 3.83 -1.93
N TRP A 95 -16.91 3.27 -3.13
CA TRP A 95 -17.27 4.07 -4.29
C TRP A 95 -18.68 4.62 -4.04
N GLU A 96 -18.76 5.84 -3.52
CA GLU A 96 -19.97 6.63 -3.66
C GLU A 96 -20.17 6.80 -5.16
N THR A 97 -21.06 5.97 -5.69
CA THR A 97 -21.48 6.04 -7.08
C THR A 97 -22.21 7.37 -7.20
N GLU A 98 -21.56 8.38 -7.76
CA GLU A 98 -22.26 9.57 -8.24
C GLU A 98 -23.24 9.12 -9.32
N GLN A 99 -24.46 8.81 -8.89
CA GLN A 99 -25.63 8.70 -9.74
C GLN A 99 -25.96 10.12 -10.23
N ILE A 100 -25.24 10.59 -11.25
CA ILE A 100 -25.67 11.75 -12.02
C ILE A 100 -26.79 11.24 -12.94
N ASP A 101 -28.02 11.40 -12.45
CA ASP A 101 -29.26 11.16 -13.18
C ASP A 101 -29.37 12.13 -14.37
N TYR A 102 -29.10 11.62 -15.58
CA TYR A 102 -29.46 12.29 -16.81
C TYR A 102 -30.83 11.77 -17.28
N SER A 103 -31.90 12.44 -16.86
CA SER A 103 -33.20 12.35 -17.53
C SER A 103 -34.05 13.62 -17.39
N SER A 104 -33.99 14.42 -18.46
CA SER A 104 -35.10 15.10 -19.15
C SER A 104 -35.83 16.33 -18.55
N ASN A 105 -35.67 17.43 -19.32
CA ASN A 105 -36.61 18.53 -19.64
C ASN A 105 -36.94 19.62 -18.59
N CYS A 106 -36.51 20.87 -18.85
CA CYS A 106 -37.33 21.91 -19.53
C CYS A 106 -36.65 23.29 -19.54
N ASP A 107 -36.60 23.90 -20.74
CA ASP A 107 -36.71 25.32 -21.09
C ASP A 107 -36.06 26.43 -20.24
N ILE A 108 -35.20 27.24 -20.87
CA ILE A 108 -35.50 28.62 -21.29
C ILE A 108 -34.30 29.23 -22.04
N SER A 109 -34.65 29.89 -23.14
CA SER A 109 -33.85 30.67 -24.08
C SER A 109 -32.98 31.80 -23.48
N SER A 110 -31.90 32.14 -24.22
CA SER A 110 -31.03 33.35 -24.16
C SER A 110 -30.14 33.44 -22.92
N VAL A 111 -28.80 33.59 -23.00
CA VAL A 111 -28.06 34.73 -23.56
C VAL A 111 -26.64 34.30 -23.93
N ASN A 112 -26.17 34.68 -25.12
CA ASN A 112 -24.78 34.56 -25.55
C ASN A 112 -23.96 35.75 -25.02
N TYR A 113 -22.93 35.50 -24.21
CA TYR A 113 -21.84 36.46 -24.00
C TYR A 113 -20.61 36.02 -24.80
N LYS A 114 -20.46 36.67 -25.95
CA LYS A 114 -19.23 36.69 -26.73
C LYS A 114 -18.27 37.68 -26.08
N THR A 115 -16.98 37.32 -26.11
CA THR A 115 -15.79 38.19 -26.03
C THR A 115 -15.30 38.56 -24.63
N ASP A 116 -14.09 38.08 -24.31
CA ASP A 116 -12.91 38.85 -23.84
C ASP A 116 -11.98 37.89 -23.09
N PHE A 117 -10.66 37.83 -23.24
CA PHE A 117 -9.67 38.39 -24.15
C PHE A 117 -8.39 37.63 -23.77
N ASN A 118 -7.53 37.27 -24.74
CA ASN A 118 -6.21 36.72 -24.45
C ASN A 118 -5.41 37.70 -23.56
N LEU A 119 -5.00 37.28 -22.36
CA LEU A 119 -4.01 38.00 -21.56
C LEU A 119 -3.08 37.04 -20.79
N ALA A 120 -1.80 37.16 -21.13
CA ALA A 120 -0.58 36.93 -20.33
C ALA A 120 -0.26 35.48 -19.89
N VAL A 121 0.65 34.76 -20.55
CA VAL A 121 2.14 34.84 -20.45
C VAL A 121 2.70 34.37 -19.08
N LYS A 122 3.13 33.09 -19.09
CA LYS A 122 4.17 32.35 -18.36
C LYS A 122 4.35 32.49 -16.82
N PRO A 123 4.42 31.36 -16.07
CA PRO A 123 4.87 31.35 -14.68
C PRO A 123 6.41 31.40 -14.58
N ASN A 124 6.92 32.36 -13.80
CA ASN A 124 8.32 32.48 -13.41
C ASN A 124 8.65 31.52 -12.25
N TYR A 125 9.69 30.72 -12.41
CA TYR A 125 10.41 30.09 -11.29
C TYR A 125 11.36 31.12 -10.68
N SER A 126 11.28 31.34 -9.36
CA SER A 126 12.34 32.00 -8.59
C SER A 126 12.93 31.01 -7.59
N ALA A 127 14.18 30.61 -7.86
CA ALA A 127 15.14 30.15 -6.85
C ALA A 127 16.07 31.34 -6.55
N ASN A 128 16.31 31.59 -5.26
CA ASN A 128 17.22 32.59 -4.67
C ASN A 128 17.39 32.09 -3.21
N ILE A 129 18.55 31.87 -2.60
CA ILE A 129 19.97 32.18 -2.83
C ILE A 129 20.78 31.01 -2.26
#